data_AF-A0A920Q6X3-F1
#
_entry.id   AF-A0A920Q6X3-F1
#
_cell.length_a   1.000
_cell.length_b   1.000
_cell.length_c   1.000
_cell.angle_alpha   90.00
_cell.angle_beta   90.00
_cell.angle_gamma   90.00
#
_symmetry.space_group_name_H-M   'P 1'
#
loop_
_entity.id
_entity.type
_entity.pdbx_description
1 polymer ?
#
loop_
_entity_poly.entity_id
_entity_poly.type
_entity_poly.pdbx_seq_one_letter_code
_entity_poly.pdbx_strand_id
1 'polypeptide(L)'
;MDALTSFTTLADVGPGMEFGTAVIPTFQRHPTSLASQALTTAAALGNRPLVLGIGLSHRPVIEDMLGLSFEKPVRHLIDYLEVLQPLLETGAVSYAGDAFTAHFAGTRPTERRPSVMVAALGEQVLRVAGRRTDGTILWMVGRNTVAEHIAPRMNEAATEAGRATPRIVCSLPVCVTSDPDAVRGAADQVFEIYGQLPSYRAMLDREGVAGPGDVGIFGTEEEVAASLASLAEAGVTDFAAVEFGTAANESSATRALLKDLIRTGV
;
A
#
# COMPACT_ATOMS: atom_id res chain seq x y z
N MET A 1 5.04 15.36 -8.00
CA MET A 1 4.19 15.64 -6.81
C MET A 1 4.75 14.84 -5.65
N ASP A 2 4.88 15.42 -4.45
CA ASP A 2 5.29 14.69 -3.23
C ASP A 2 4.06 14.49 -2.33
N ALA A 3 3.74 13.25 -2.01
CA ALA A 3 2.49 12.89 -1.33
C ALA A 3 2.39 13.48 0.09
N LEU A 4 3.48 13.43 0.87
CA LEU A 4 3.50 13.94 2.24
C LEU A 4 3.31 15.46 2.29
N THR A 5 3.85 16.17 1.30
CA THR A 5 3.62 17.61 1.11
C THR A 5 2.18 17.88 0.69
N SER A 6 1.60 17.09 -0.22
CA SER A 6 0.20 17.24 -0.63
C SER A 6 -0.79 17.02 0.51
N PHE A 7 -0.48 16.17 1.49
CA PHE A 7 -1.36 15.98 2.65
C PHE A 7 -1.50 17.22 3.51
N THR A 8 -0.45 18.05 3.62
CA THR A 8 -0.53 19.28 4.42
C THR A 8 -1.47 20.31 3.81
N THR A 9 -1.63 20.32 2.49
CA THR A 9 -2.60 21.21 1.80
C THR A 9 -4.05 20.75 1.99
N LEU A 10 -4.24 19.49 2.40
CA LEU A 10 -5.56 18.90 2.69
C LEU A 10 -5.83 18.81 4.19
N ALA A 11 -4.95 19.39 5.02
CA ALA A 11 -5.09 19.38 6.47
C ALA A 11 -6.33 20.14 6.97
N ASP A 12 -7.07 20.89 6.16
CA ASP A 12 -8.34 21.49 6.60
C ASP A 12 -9.57 20.81 5.99
N VAL A 13 -9.37 19.71 5.25
CA VAL A 13 -10.42 18.99 4.53
C VAL A 13 -10.73 17.65 5.21
N GLY A 14 -12.02 17.35 5.36
CA GLY A 14 -12.50 16.03 5.81
C GLY A 14 -12.15 15.70 7.26
N PRO A 15 -13.01 16.06 8.24
CA PRO A 15 -12.78 15.70 9.63
C PRO A 15 -12.77 14.17 9.82
N GLY A 16 -11.75 13.66 10.50
CA GLY A 16 -11.65 12.23 10.87
C GLY A 16 -11.03 11.30 9.83
N MET A 17 -10.58 11.80 8.67
CA MET A 17 -9.97 10.97 7.63
C MET A 17 -8.52 10.58 7.99
N GLU A 18 -8.17 9.30 7.80
CA GLU A 18 -6.79 8.79 7.80
C GLU A 18 -6.10 9.15 6.47
N PHE A 19 -4.84 9.58 6.53
CA PHE A 19 -4.02 9.87 5.35
C PHE A 19 -3.00 8.75 5.16
N GLY A 20 -2.78 8.32 3.91
CA GLY A 20 -1.89 7.18 3.64
C GLY A 20 -1.16 7.29 2.31
N THR A 21 0.10 6.87 2.28
CA THR A 21 0.89 6.77 1.03
C THR A 21 0.89 5.34 0.50
N ALA A 22 0.78 5.15 -0.82
CA ALA A 22 0.70 3.84 -1.46
C ALA A 22 1.51 3.77 -2.79
N VAL A 23 2.84 3.76 -2.79
CA VAL A 23 3.78 3.88 -1.66
C VAL A 23 4.95 4.78 -2.02
N ILE A 24 5.68 5.24 -1.01
CA ILE A 24 6.93 5.97 -1.15
C ILE A 24 8.10 5.01 -1.47
N PRO A 25 8.84 5.21 -2.57
CA PRO A 25 10.03 4.41 -2.87
C PRO A 25 11.16 4.63 -1.88
N THR A 26 11.70 3.54 -1.31
CA THR A 26 12.78 3.60 -0.31
C THR A 26 14.14 3.95 -0.91
N PHE A 27 14.40 3.58 -2.17
CA PHE A 27 15.68 3.85 -2.83
C PHE A 27 15.92 5.33 -3.15
N GLN A 28 14.85 6.14 -3.24
CA GLN A 28 14.95 7.53 -3.69
C GLN A 28 15.36 8.50 -2.58
N ARG A 29 15.24 8.09 -1.30
CA ARG A 29 15.52 8.98 -0.16
C ARG A 29 16.01 8.20 1.06
N HIS A 30 17.01 8.76 1.73
CA HIS A 30 17.54 8.21 2.97
C HIS A 30 16.44 8.14 4.07
N PRO A 31 16.39 7.08 4.89
CA PRO A 31 15.36 6.91 5.92
C PRO A 31 15.29 8.06 6.94
N THR A 32 16.42 8.75 7.21
CA THR A 32 16.41 9.96 8.06
C THR A 32 15.57 11.09 7.48
N SER A 33 15.66 11.31 6.16
CA SER A 33 14.89 12.35 5.47
C SER A 33 13.41 11.99 5.47
N LEU A 34 13.07 10.72 5.20
CA LEU A 34 11.69 10.27 5.22
C LEU A 34 11.06 10.36 6.62
N ALA A 35 11.83 10.02 7.67
CA ALA A 35 11.37 10.15 9.06
C ALA A 35 11.01 11.60 9.39
N SER A 36 11.90 12.55 9.05
CA SER A 36 11.63 13.97 9.26
C SER A 36 10.40 14.45 8.50
N GLN A 37 10.27 14.07 7.21
CA GLN A 37 9.10 14.43 6.40
C GLN A 37 7.80 13.88 7.01
N ALA A 38 7.78 12.60 7.39
CA ALA A 38 6.60 11.96 7.93
C ALA A 38 6.17 12.57 9.27
N LEU A 39 7.12 12.87 10.17
CA LEU A 39 6.83 13.52 11.46
C LEU A 39 6.35 14.96 11.27
N THR A 40 6.95 15.72 10.35
CA THR A 40 6.48 17.07 10.02
C THR A 40 5.06 17.05 9.45
N THR A 41 4.77 16.13 8.52
CA THR A 41 3.42 15.95 7.99
C THR A 41 2.44 15.52 9.07
N ALA A 42 2.82 14.57 9.96
CA ALA A 42 1.97 14.15 11.07
C ALA A 42 1.67 15.28 12.06
N ALA A 43 2.63 16.19 12.29
CA ALA A 43 2.44 17.39 13.09
C ALA A 43 1.43 18.34 12.42
N ALA A 44 1.60 18.62 11.13
CA ALA A 44 0.68 19.46 10.35
C ALA A 44 -0.73 18.85 10.26
N LEU A 45 -0.84 17.52 10.20
CA LEU A 45 -2.11 16.84 10.12
C LEU A 45 -2.90 16.86 11.43
N GLY A 46 -2.31 17.12 12.61
CA GLY A 46 -3.01 17.30 13.90
C GLY A 46 -4.10 16.26 14.22
N ASN A 47 -4.01 15.41 15.23
CA ASN A 47 -4.91 14.30 15.60
C ASN A 47 -5.29 13.26 14.53
N ARG A 48 -5.17 13.54 13.23
CA ARG A 48 -5.49 12.58 12.17
C ARG A 48 -4.39 11.52 12.03
N PRO A 49 -4.77 10.25 11.80
CA PRO A 49 -3.80 9.19 11.55
C PRO A 49 -3.05 9.41 10.24
N LEU A 50 -1.77 9.00 10.23
CA LEU A 50 -0.92 8.96 9.05
C LEU A 50 -0.35 7.56 8.88
N VAL A 51 -0.60 6.94 7.72
CA VAL A 51 0.02 5.70 7.26
C VAL A 51 1.15 6.05 6.28
N LEU A 52 2.37 5.83 6.73
CA LEU A 52 3.58 5.90 5.92
C LEU A 52 3.77 4.55 5.20
N GLY A 53 3.15 4.41 4.03
CA GLY A 53 3.38 3.29 3.14
C GLY A 53 4.67 3.47 2.34
N ILE A 54 5.57 2.51 2.47
CA ILE A 54 6.86 2.49 1.76
C ILE A 54 6.96 1.27 0.85
N GLY A 55 7.84 1.31 -0.13
CA GLY A 55 8.10 0.15 -0.97
C GLY A 55 9.41 0.23 -1.72
N LEU A 56 9.83 -0.91 -2.24
CA LEU A 56 11.10 -1.04 -2.94
C LEU A 56 11.08 -0.41 -4.33
N SER A 57 9.90 -0.10 -4.88
CA SER A 57 9.70 0.15 -6.31
C SER A 57 10.05 -1.08 -7.17
N HIS A 58 10.38 -0.87 -8.44
CA HIS A 58 10.67 -1.92 -9.40
C HIS A 58 12.09 -1.75 -9.95
N ARG A 59 12.79 -2.86 -10.20
CA ARG A 59 14.16 -2.84 -10.72
C ARG A 59 14.34 -1.90 -11.92
N PRO A 60 13.50 -1.94 -12.99
CA PRO A 60 13.70 -1.04 -14.13
C PRO A 60 13.55 0.44 -13.76
N VAL A 61 12.70 0.76 -12.78
CA VAL A 61 12.56 2.13 -12.29
C VAL A 61 13.81 2.57 -11.51
N ILE A 62 14.36 1.69 -10.67
CA ILE A 62 15.53 2.04 -9.85
C ILE A 62 16.83 2.07 -10.67
N GLU A 63 17.06 1.06 -11.50
CA GLU A 63 18.29 0.91 -12.27
C GLU A 63 18.24 1.72 -13.57
N ASP A 64 17.28 1.43 -14.46
CA ASP A 64 17.29 1.99 -15.82
C ASP A 64 16.86 3.47 -15.84
N MET A 65 15.85 3.83 -15.06
CA MET A 65 15.31 5.20 -15.05
C MET A 65 16.09 6.14 -14.11
N LEU A 66 16.50 5.66 -12.93
CA LEU A 66 17.12 6.50 -11.90
C LEU A 66 18.64 6.29 -11.73
N GLY A 67 19.21 5.25 -12.34
CA GLY A 67 20.65 4.97 -12.28
C GLY A 67 21.15 4.53 -10.89
N LEU A 68 20.26 4.04 -10.03
CA LEU A 68 20.58 3.55 -8.68
C LEU A 68 20.72 2.03 -8.67
N SER A 69 21.49 1.48 -7.72
CA SER A 69 21.60 0.02 -7.54
C SER A 69 20.33 -0.56 -6.90
N PHE A 70 19.78 -1.63 -7.49
CA PHE A 70 18.69 -2.42 -6.90
C PHE A 70 19.18 -3.75 -6.29
N GLU A 71 20.43 -3.77 -5.80
CA GLU A 71 21.00 -4.96 -5.17
C GLU A 71 20.38 -5.25 -3.80
N LYS A 72 20.24 -6.56 -3.51
CA LYS A 72 19.78 -7.10 -2.21
C LYS A 72 18.54 -6.34 -1.66
N PRO A 73 17.43 -6.23 -2.40
CA PRO A 73 16.30 -5.37 -2.03
C PRO A 73 15.64 -5.75 -0.69
N VAL A 74 15.68 -7.04 -0.31
CA VAL A 74 15.22 -7.48 1.02
C VAL A 74 16.13 -6.94 2.13
N ARG A 75 17.45 -6.97 1.94
CA ARG A 75 18.41 -6.40 2.90
C ARG A 75 18.26 -4.88 2.98
N HIS A 76 18.09 -4.22 1.84
CA HIS A 76 17.78 -2.79 1.78
C HIS A 76 16.55 -2.46 2.64
N LEU A 77 15.43 -3.18 2.49
CA LEU A 77 14.23 -2.94 3.29
C LEU A 77 14.48 -3.12 4.79
N ILE A 78 15.18 -4.20 5.17
CA ILE A 78 15.51 -4.48 6.57
C ILE A 78 16.27 -3.30 7.16
N ASP A 79 17.36 -2.86 6.53
CA ASP A 79 18.20 -1.76 7.01
C ASP A 79 17.44 -0.43 7.00
N TYR A 80 16.59 -0.21 5.99
CA TYR A 80 15.74 0.97 5.92
C TYR A 80 14.81 1.05 7.13
N LEU A 81 14.18 -0.07 7.52
CA LEU A 81 13.29 -0.14 8.68
C LEU A 81 14.05 -0.02 10.02
N GLU A 82 15.27 -0.57 10.11
CA GLU A 82 16.15 -0.41 11.30
C GLU A 82 16.51 1.06 11.55
N VAL A 83 16.56 1.88 10.49
CA VAL A 83 16.79 3.33 10.63
C VAL A 83 15.48 4.09 10.81
N LEU A 84 14.48 3.84 9.97
CA LEU A 84 13.24 4.61 9.92
C LEU A 84 12.44 4.48 11.23
N GLN A 85 12.21 3.27 11.73
CA GLN A 85 11.30 3.06 12.85
C GLN A 85 11.78 3.72 14.16
N PRO A 86 13.06 3.58 14.58
CA PRO A 86 13.54 4.29 15.76
C PRO A 86 13.43 5.82 15.64
N LEU A 87 13.65 6.37 14.44
CA LEU A 87 13.49 7.81 14.23
C LEU A 87 12.04 8.27 14.36
N LEU A 88 11.06 7.48 13.91
CA LEU A 88 9.65 7.80 14.09
C LEU A 88 9.22 7.65 15.57
N GLU A 89 9.74 6.63 16.25
CA GLU A 89 9.36 6.26 17.62
C GLU A 89 10.00 7.18 18.67
N THR A 90 11.32 7.36 18.61
CA THR A 90 12.10 8.04 19.67
C THR A 90 12.88 9.25 19.15
N GLY A 91 13.03 9.39 17.82
CA GLY A 91 13.74 10.51 17.21
C GLY A 91 15.24 10.33 17.16
N ALA A 92 15.75 9.18 17.64
CA ALA A 92 17.15 8.85 17.65
C ALA A 92 17.40 7.44 17.13
N VAL A 93 18.55 7.26 16.46
CA VAL A 93 19.00 5.98 15.97
C VAL A 93 20.53 5.92 15.95
N SER A 94 21.05 4.73 16.23
CA SER A 94 22.45 4.39 16.02
C SER A 94 22.49 3.01 15.37
N TYR A 95 22.68 2.98 14.06
CA TYR A 95 22.63 1.78 13.24
C TYR A 95 23.70 1.81 12.15
N ALA A 96 24.38 0.68 11.96
CA ALA A 96 25.35 0.48 10.89
C ALA A 96 25.05 -0.86 10.21
N GLY A 97 24.30 -0.80 9.11
CA GLY A 97 23.94 -1.95 8.28
C GLY A 97 24.70 -1.97 6.96
N ASP A 98 24.24 -2.81 6.05
CA ASP A 98 24.88 -3.03 4.75
C ASP A 98 24.46 -1.94 3.75
N ALA A 99 23.18 -1.58 3.76
CA ALA A 99 22.59 -0.61 2.84
C ALA A 99 22.55 0.80 3.45
N PHE A 100 22.44 0.91 4.78
CA PHE A 100 22.31 2.20 5.46
C PHE A 100 23.14 2.24 6.75
N THR A 101 23.74 3.40 7.00
CA THR A 101 24.36 3.76 8.28
C THR A 101 23.75 5.09 8.73
N ALA A 102 23.31 5.15 9.99
CA ALA A 102 22.75 6.35 10.59
C ALA A 102 23.11 6.43 12.08
N HIS A 103 23.80 7.50 12.44
CA HIS A 103 23.96 7.95 13.83
C HIS A 103 23.33 9.33 13.92
N PHE A 104 22.05 9.38 14.27
CA PHE A 104 21.24 10.57 14.14
C PHE A 104 20.32 10.72 15.35
N ALA A 105 20.20 11.94 15.85
CA ALA A 105 19.20 12.34 16.82
C ALA A 105 18.61 13.68 16.37
N GLY A 106 17.29 13.72 16.18
CA GLY A 106 16.57 14.89 15.68
C GLY A 106 15.41 15.27 16.58
N THR A 107 14.84 16.44 16.33
CA THR A 107 13.63 16.88 17.00
C THR A 107 12.41 16.14 16.45
N ARG A 108 11.47 15.79 17.33
CA ARG A 108 10.17 15.25 16.95
C ARG A 108 9.13 16.37 17.10
N PRO A 109 8.60 16.92 15.99
CA PRO A 109 7.58 17.96 16.05
C PRO A 109 6.22 17.43 16.54
N THR A 110 6.08 16.12 16.70
CA THR A 110 4.89 15.47 17.26
C THR A 110 5.28 14.17 17.97
N GLU A 111 4.55 13.82 19.03
CA GLU A 111 4.64 12.52 19.69
C GLU A 111 3.88 11.42 18.93
N ARG A 112 3.02 11.78 17.98
CA ARG A 112 2.29 10.80 17.17
C ARG A 112 3.22 10.19 16.14
N ARG A 113 3.57 8.93 16.37
CA ARG A 113 4.23 8.11 15.35
C ARG A 113 3.25 7.80 14.20
N PRO A 114 3.63 8.02 12.94
CA PRO A 114 2.91 7.46 11.80
C PRO A 114 2.94 5.92 11.87
N SER A 115 1.87 5.26 11.45
CA SER A 115 1.91 3.82 11.17
C SER A 115 2.80 3.57 9.96
N VAL A 116 3.59 2.51 9.95
CA VAL A 116 4.45 2.14 8.82
C VAL A 116 3.89 0.88 8.17
N MET A 117 3.67 0.93 6.87
CA MET A 117 3.27 -0.23 6.07
C MET A 117 4.19 -0.42 4.88
N VAL A 118 4.32 -1.65 4.38
CA VAL A 118 5.20 -1.96 3.25
C VAL A 118 4.39 -2.52 2.09
N ALA A 119 4.62 -2.03 0.87
CA ALA A 119 4.14 -2.74 -0.32
C ALA A 119 4.93 -4.04 -0.49
N ALA A 120 4.32 -5.16 -0.07
CA ALA A 120 4.95 -6.47 -0.06
C ALA A 120 4.12 -7.49 -0.86
N LEU A 121 4.76 -8.12 -1.85
CA LEU A 121 4.15 -9.18 -2.67
C LEU A 121 4.94 -10.49 -2.57
N GLY A 122 6.28 -10.40 -2.57
CA GLY A 122 7.16 -11.58 -2.47
C GLY A 122 7.24 -12.10 -1.03
N GLU A 123 7.35 -13.42 -0.88
CA GLU A 123 7.37 -14.11 0.42
C GLU A 123 8.38 -13.53 1.43
N GLN A 124 9.61 -13.25 0.98
CA GLN A 124 10.63 -12.70 1.86
C GLN A 124 10.26 -11.29 2.37
N VAL A 125 9.65 -10.47 1.51
CA VAL A 125 9.21 -9.11 1.86
C VAL A 125 7.98 -9.17 2.77
N LEU A 126 7.04 -10.07 2.51
CA LEU A 126 5.87 -10.33 3.37
C LEU A 126 6.31 -10.73 4.78
N ARG A 127 7.28 -11.65 4.89
CA ARG A 127 7.82 -12.07 6.19
C ARG A 127 8.49 -10.90 6.94
N VAL A 128 9.21 -10.03 6.24
CA VAL A 128 9.77 -8.81 6.84
C VAL A 128 8.66 -7.86 7.30
N ALA A 129 7.66 -7.62 6.45
CA ALA A 129 6.54 -6.72 6.75
C ALA A 129 5.72 -7.22 7.95
N GLY A 130 5.31 -8.49 7.98
CA GLY A 130 4.56 -9.07 9.10
C GLY A 130 5.32 -9.01 10.43
N ARG A 131 6.65 -9.22 10.42
CA ARG A 131 7.48 -9.15 11.64
C ARG A 131 7.71 -7.73 12.15
N ARG A 132 7.63 -6.71 11.29
CA ARG A 132 8.23 -5.39 11.59
C ARG A 132 7.32 -4.20 11.42
N THR A 133 6.19 -4.32 10.73
CA THR A 133 5.38 -3.17 10.30
C THR A 133 3.93 -3.33 10.74
N ASP A 134 3.13 -2.28 10.54
CA ASP A 134 1.73 -2.26 10.93
C ASP A 134 0.81 -2.89 9.84
N GLY A 135 1.36 -3.22 8.67
CA GLY A 135 0.59 -3.79 7.58
C GLY A 135 1.32 -3.89 6.24
N THR A 136 0.60 -4.44 5.25
CA THR A 136 1.00 -4.44 3.84
C THR A 136 0.02 -3.64 2.98
N ILE A 137 0.51 -3.04 1.91
CA ILE A 137 -0.28 -2.32 0.91
C ILE A 137 -0.16 -3.04 -0.43
N LEU A 138 -1.30 -3.46 -0.98
CA LEU A 138 -1.40 -4.26 -2.19
C LEU A 138 -2.00 -3.41 -3.32
N TRP A 139 -1.54 -3.70 -4.53
CA TRP A 139 -2.09 -3.16 -5.77
C TRP A 139 -2.20 -4.29 -6.78
N MET A 140 -3.33 -4.41 -7.48
CA MET A 140 -3.52 -5.46 -8.51
C MET A 140 -3.28 -6.88 -7.97
N VAL A 141 -3.74 -7.16 -6.76
CA VAL A 141 -3.69 -8.49 -6.14
C VAL A 141 -5.11 -8.98 -5.92
N GLY A 142 -5.48 -10.05 -6.61
CA GLY A 142 -6.80 -10.65 -6.52
C GLY A 142 -7.04 -11.42 -5.22
N ARG A 143 -8.30 -11.79 -5.00
CA ARG A 143 -8.79 -12.42 -3.77
C ARG A 143 -8.04 -13.70 -3.42
N ASN A 144 -7.83 -14.59 -4.39
CA ASN A 144 -7.22 -15.89 -4.14
C ASN A 144 -5.78 -15.74 -3.67
N THR A 145 -5.04 -14.84 -4.33
CA THR A 145 -3.67 -14.50 -3.94
C THR A 145 -3.63 -13.88 -2.54
N VAL A 146 -4.60 -13.05 -2.16
CA VAL A 146 -4.68 -12.54 -0.78
C VAL A 146 -4.87 -13.69 0.22
N ALA A 147 -5.88 -14.54 -0.01
CA ALA A 147 -6.25 -15.62 0.91
C ALA A 147 -5.17 -16.70 1.06
N GLU A 148 -4.51 -17.07 -0.04
CA GLU A 148 -3.61 -18.23 -0.08
C GLU A 148 -2.13 -17.85 0.09
N HIS A 149 -1.77 -16.62 -0.27
CA HIS A 149 -0.37 -16.18 -0.29
C HIS A 149 -0.09 -15.03 0.67
N ILE A 150 -0.84 -13.92 0.60
CA ILE A 150 -0.53 -12.70 1.36
C ILE A 150 -0.87 -12.85 2.85
N ALA A 151 -2.15 -13.06 3.17
CA ALA A 151 -2.64 -13.02 4.54
C ALA A 151 -2.00 -14.09 5.44
N PRO A 152 -1.85 -15.37 5.01
CA PRO A 152 -1.20 -16.38 5.83
C PRO A 152 0.25 -16.01 6.19
N ARG A 153 1.04 -15.55 5.21
CA ARG A 153 2.46 -15.19 5.42
C ARG A 153 2.62 -13.97 6.33
N MET A 154 1.77 -12.96 6.17
CA MET A 154 1.78 -11.78 7.03
C MET A 154 1.43 -12.15 8.48
N ASN A 155 0.39 -12.96 8.66
CA ASN A 155 -0.14 -13.33 9.98
C ASN A 155 0.78 -14.29 10.72
N GLU A 156 1.36 -15.27 10.02
CA GLU A 156 2.37 -16.18 10.58
C GLU A 156 3.61 -15.40 11.04
N ALA A 157 4.15 -14.54 10.16
CA ALA A 157 5.30 -13.71 10.46
C ALA A 157 5.07 -12.77 11.66
N ALA A 158 3.88 -12.16 11.78
CA ALA A 158 3.51 -11.33 12.92
C ALA A 158 3.42 -12.16 14.21
N THR A 159 2.79 -13.34 14.13
CA THR A 159 2.63 -14.28 15.26
C THR A 159 3.99 -14.74 15.80
N GLU A 160 4.90 -15.15 14.92
CA GLU A 160 6.27 -15.52 15.29
C GLU A 160 7.06 -14.39 15.96
N ALA A 161 6.73 -13.14 15.64
CA ALA A 161 7.32 -11.96 16.24
C ALA A 161 6.61 -11.48 17.52
N GLY A 162 5.54 -12.16 17.95
CA GLY A 162 4.73 -11.75 19.11
C GLY A 162 3.99 -10.43 18.90
N ARG A 163 3.62 -10.11 17.66
CA ARG A 163 2.91 -8.87 17.28
C ARG A 163 1.42 -9.12 17.05
N ALA A 164 0.64 -8.05 17.09
CA ALA A 164 -0.75 -8.06 16.65
C ALA A 164 -0.87 -8.38 15.15
N THR A 165 -2.03 -8.89 14.73
CA THR A 165 -2.35 -9.15 13.32
C THR A 165 -2.18 -7.86 12.50
N PRO A 166 -1.37 -7.89 11.42
CA PRO A 166 -1.10 -6.71 10.60
C PRO A 166 -2.31 -6.35 9.72
N ARG A 167 -2.45 -5.07 9.39
CA ARG A 167 -3.44 -4.61 8.39
C ARG A 167 -3.04 -5.08 6.99
N ILE A 168 -4.03 -5.34 6.15
CA ILE A 168 -3.87 -5.65 4.73
C ILE A 168 -4.74 -4.67 3.96
N VAL A 169 -4.09 -3.65 3.39
CA VAL A 169 -4.73 -2.67 2.53
C VAL A 169 -4.69 -3.20 1.10
N CYS A 170 -5.86 -3.38 0.47
CA CYS A 170 -5.95 -3.82 -0.92
C CYS A 170 -6.54 -2.71 -1.80
N SER A 171 -5.85 -2.41 -2.90
CA SER A 171 -6.33 -1.50 -3.94
C SER A 171 -6.52 -2.22 -5.25
N LEU A 172 -7.71 -2.10 -5.81
CA LEU A 172 -8.10 -2.61 -7.12
C LEU A 172 -8.97 -1.55 -7.84
N PRO A 173 -8.95 -1.52 -9.18
CA PRO A 173 -9.91 -0.72 -9.92
C PRO A 173 -11.33 -1.24 -9.65
N VAL A 174 -12.27 -0.33 -9.40
CA VAL A 174 -13.67 -0.66 -9.10
C VAL A 174 -14.61 0.18 -9.94
N CYS A 175 -15.65 -0.46 -10.49
CA CYS A 175 -16.64 0.17 -11.35
C CYS A 175 -17.98 -0.56 -11.27
N VAL A 176 -19.03 0.18 -10.90
CA VAL A 176 -20.42 -0.25 -11.09
C VAL A 176 -20.80 0.01 -12.55
N THR A 177 -21.07 -1.05 -13.31
CA THR A 177 -21.35 -0.99 -14.75
C THR A 177 -22.28 -2.13 -15.19
N SER A 178 -22.99 -1.93 -16.30
CA SER A 178 -23.71 -3.00 -17.01
C SER A 178 -22.87 -3.67 -18.10
N ASP A 179 -21.65 -3.18 -18.37
CA ASP A 179 -20.73 -3.72 -19.37
C ASP A 179 -19.34 -3.97 -18.74
N PRO A 180 -19.22 -4.98 -17.86
CA PRO A 180 -17.97 -5.27 -17.17
C PRO A 180 -16.85 -5.68 -18.12
N ASP A 181 -17.15 -6.25 -19.30
CA ASP A 181 -16.14 -6.66 -20.26
C ASP A 181 -15.50 -5.46 -20.96
N ALA A 182 -16.27 -4.42 -21.31
CA ALA A 182 -15.72 -3.17 -21.83
C ALA A 182 -14.81 -2.47 -20.81
N VAL A 183 -15.24 -2.41 -19.54
CA VAL A 183 -14.43 -1.82 -18.46
C VAL A 183 -13.17 -2.65 -18.21
N ARG A 184 -13.27 -3.99 -18.22
CA ARG A 184 -12.12 -4.89 -18.09
C ARG A 184 -11.10 -4.65 -19.20
N GLY A 185 -11.54 -4.59 -20.46
CA GLY A 185 -10.65 -4.32 -21.59
C GLY A 185 -9.97 -2.95 -21.52
N ALA A 186 -10.67 -1.93 -21.02
CA ALA A 186 -10.07 -0.61 -20.76
C ALA A 186 -9.04 -0.67 -19.61
N ALA A 187 -9.34 -1.40 -18.54
CA ALA A 187 -8.44 -1.58 -17.41
C ALA A 187 -7.14 -2.32 -17.83
N ASP A 188 -7.25 -3.36 -18.67
CA ASP A 188 -6.08 -4.06 -19.21
C ASP A 188 -5.14 -3.13 -19.97
N GLN A 189 -5.67 -2.19 -20.74
CA GLN A 189 -4.87 -1.20 -21.46
C GLN A 189 -4.23 -0.18 -20.52
N VAL A 190 -5.02 0.40 -19.60
CA VAL A 190 -4.54 1.45 -18.69
C VAL A 190 -3.50 0.91 -17.71
N PHE A 191 -3.66 -0.34 -17.26
CA PHE A 191 -2.83 -0.95 -16.23
C PHE A 191 -1.82 -1.98 -16.78
N GLU A 192 -1.67 -2.07 -18.11
CA GLU A 192 -0.84 -3.07 -18.81
C GLU A 192 0.54 -3.27 -18.18
N ILE A 193 1.19 -2.18 -17.76
CA ILE A 193 2.53 -2.20 -17.17
C ILE A 193 2.62 -3.15 -15.96
N TYR A 194 1.56 -3.28 -15.16
CA TYR A 194 1.53 -4.17 -14.00
C TYR A 194 1.50 -5.65 -14.42
N GLY A 195 0.99 -5.96 -15.60
CA GLY A 195 1.13 -7.29 -16.20
C GLY A 195 2.56 -7.64 -16.61
N GLN A 196 3.45 -6.65 -16.79
CA GLN A 196 4.83 -6.85 -17.26
C GLN A 196 5.86 -6.82 -16.12
N LEU A 197 5.53 -6.16 -15.01
CA LEU A 197 6.42 -6.07 -13.86
C LEU A 197 6.50 -7.42 -13.12
N PRO A 198 7.69 -8.02 -12.93
CA PRO A 198 7.83 -9.39 -12.43
C PRO A 198 7.11 -9.67 -11.10
N SER A 199 7.09 -8.69 -10.19
CA SER A 199 6.42 -8.82 -8.89
C SER A 199 4.91 -8.93 -9.01
N TYR A 200 4.29 -8.18 -9.92
CA TYR A 200 2.85 -8.17 -10.14
C TYR A 200 2.42 -9.31 -11.05
N ARG A 201 3.18 -9.60 -12.11
CA ARG A 201 2.97 -10.78 -12.96
C ARG A 201 2.89 -12.07 -12.13
N ALA A 202 3.80 -12.24 -11.18
CA ALA A 202 3.79 -13.39 -10.27
C ALA A 202 2.53 -13.46 -9.37
N MET A 203 1.86 -12.34 -9.09
CA MET A 203 0.57 -12.32 -8.36
C MET A 203 -0.58 -12.67 -9.29
N LEU A 204 -0.62 -12.09 -10.49
CA LEU A 204 -1.62 -12.42 -11.50
C LEU A 204 -1.55 -13.89 -11.93
N ASP A 205 -0.35 -14.48 -11.99
CA ASP A 205 -0.16 -15.91 -12.24
C ASP A 205 -0.72 -16.79 -11.12
N ARG A 206 -0.60 -16.35 -9.85
CA ARG A 206 -1.20 -17.04 -8.70
C ARG A 206 -2.72 -16.95 -8.73
N GLU A 207 -3.25 -15.83 -9.21
CA GLU A 207 -4.68 -15.66 -9.40
C GLU A 207 -5.21 -16.48 -10.59
N GLY A 208 -4.33 -16.89 -11.51
CA GLY A 208 -4.70 -17.65 -12.70
C GLY A 208 -5.27 -16.77 -13.83
N VAL A 209 -4.92 -15.48 -13.86
CA VAL A 209 -5.49 -14.50 -14.79
C VAL A 209 -4.49 -13.98 -15.82
N ALA A 210 -4.99 -13.48 -16.94
CA ALA A 210 -4.13 -13.03 -18.05
C ALA A 210 -3.60 -11.62 -17.80
N GLY A 211 -4.45 -10.71 -17.32
CA GLY A 211 -4.14 -9.28 -17.23
C GLY A 211 -4.59 -8.63 -15.92
N PRO A 212 -4.16 -7.38 -15.69
CA PRO A 212 -4.57 -6.60 -14.53
C PRO A 212 -6.07 -6.24 -14.53
N GLY A 213 -6.72 -6.21 -15.70
CA GLY A 213 -8.17 -6.01 -15.79
C GLY A 213 -8.95 -7.17 -15.15
N ASP A 214 -8.43 -8.39 -15.22
CA ASP A 214 -9.09 -9.59 -14.68
C ASP A 214 -9.23 -9.58 -13.15
N VAL A 215 -8.39 -8.81 -12.43
CA VAL A 215 -8.49 -8.65 -10.97
C VAL A 215 -9.31 -7.42 -10.55
N GLY A 216 -9.79 -6.64 -11.51
CA GLY A 216 -10.66 -5.50 -11.23
C GLY A 216 -12.05 -5.91 -10.75
N ILE A 217 -12.70 -5.04 -9.99
CA ILE A 217 -14.04 -5.26 -9.44
C ILE A 217 -15.05 -4.52 -10.31
N PHE A 218 -15.58 -5.20 -11.32
CA PHE A 218 -16.49 -4.62 -12.32
C PHE A 218 -17.78 -5.42 -12.40
N GLY A 219 -18.92 -4.75 -12.29
CA GLY A 219 -20.23 -5.39 -12.41
C GLY A 219 -21.37 -4.54 -11.87
N THR A 220 -22.50 -5.17 -11.61
CA THR A 220 -23.64 -4.55 -10.93
C THR A 220 -23.30 -4.16 -9.49
N GLU A 221 -24.15 -3.35 -8.85
CA GLU A 221 -23.94 -2.96 -7.45
C GLU A 221 -23.83 -4.18 -6.51
N GLU A 222 -24.66 -5.20 -6.74
CA GLU A 222 -24.67 -6.45 -5.98
C GLU A 222 -23.37 -7.25 -6.16
N GLU A 223 -22.87 -7.36 -7.40
CA GLU A 223 -21.62 -8.07 -7.71
C GLU A 223 -20.40 -7.34 -7.15
N VAL A 224 -20.37 -6.00 -7.22
CA VAL A 224 -19.31 -5.19 -6.64
C VAL A 224 -19.30 -5.32 -5.12
N ALA A 225 -20.46 -5.23 -4.46
CA ALA A 225 -20.57 -5.41 -3.02
C ALA A 225 -20.13 -6.83 -2.57
N ALA A 226 -20.57 -7.86 -3.30
CA ALA A 226 -20.17 -9.24 -3.04
C ALA A 226 -18.65 -9.45 -3.20
N SER A 227 -18.05 -8.83 -4.22
CA SER A 227 -16.60 -8.89 -4.45
C SER A 227 -15.82 -8.24 -3.31
N LEU A 228 -16.28 -7.09 -2.80
CA LEU A 228 -15.66 -6.42 -1.65
C LEU A 228 -15.78 -7.25 -0.37
N ALA A 229 -16.94 -7.83 -0.09
CA ALA A 229 -17.12 -8.74 1.03
C ALA A 229 -16.20 -9.96 0.92
N SER A 230 -16.05 -10.52 -0.29
CA SER A 230 -15.18 -11.67 -0.53
C SER A 230 -13.68 -11.36 -0.30
N LEU A 231 -13.25 -10.10 -0.50
CA LEU A 231 -11.90 -9.65 -0.17
C LEU A 231 -11.70 -9.55 1.34
N ALA A 232 -12.71 -9.05 2.07
CA ALA A 232 -12.67 -9.01 3.53
C ALA A 232 -12.53 -10.43 4.11
N GLU A 233 -13.30 -11.40 3.60
CA GLU A 233 -13.17 -12.81 3.97
C GLU A 233 -11.77 -13.39 3.67
N ALA A 234 -11.13 -12.94 2.59
CA ALA A 234 -9.77 -13.35 2.23
C ALA A 234 -8.69 -12.76 3.16
N GLY A 235 -9.05 -11.80 4.02
CA GLY A 235 -8.16 -11.17 4.99
C GLY A 235 -7.80 -9.72 4.70
N VAL A 236 -8.39 -9.10 3.67
CA VAL A 236 -8.26 -7.65 3.47
C VAL A 236 -8.92 -6.92 4.64
N THR A 237 -8.20 -6.03 5.30
CA THR A 237 -8.73 -5.23 6.41
C THR A 237 -9.22 -3.86 5.96
N ASP A 238 -8.66 -3.37 4.85
CA ASP A 238 -8.95 -2.04 4.32
C ASP A 238 -8.98 -2.11 2.79
N PHE A 239 -10.08 -1.71 2.17
CA PHE A 239 -10.15 -1.57 0.72
C PHE A 239 -9.98 -0.11 0.30
N ALA A 240 -8.92 0.16 -0.46
CA ALA A 240 -8.67 1.48 -1.04
C ALA A 240 -9.11 1.49 -2.50
N ALA A 241 -10.37 1.85 -2.72
CA ALA A 241 -11.04 1.88 -4.01
C ALA A 241 -10.33 2.81 -5.02
N VAL A 242 -9.94 2.26 -6.17
CA VAL A 242 -9.53 3.05 -7.33
C VAL A 242 -10.72 3.13 -8.27
N GLU A 243 -11.49 4.21 -8.14
CA GLU A 243 -12.64 4.45 -9.01
C GLU A 243 -12.19 4.46 -10.48
N PHE A 244 -12.80 3.58 -11.27
CA PHE A 244 -12.52 3.42 -12.69
C PHE A 244 -13.85 3.37 -13.46
N GLY A 245 -13.78 3.51 -14.77
CA GLY A 245 -14.95 3.50 -15.63
C GLY A 245 -14.64 4.10 -17.00
N THR A 246 -15.53 3.86 -17.94
CA THR A 246 -15.50 4.36 -19.32
C THR A 246 -16.57 5.44 -19.55
N ALA A 247 -17.53 5.60 -18.63
CA ALA A 247 -18.62 6.56 -18.73
C ALA A 247 -18.90 7.29 -17.40
N ALA A 248 -19.43 8.51 -17.48
CA ALA A 248 -19.64 9.37 -16.31
C ALA A 248 -20.71 8.87 -15.32
N ASN A 249 -21.69 8.09 -15.81
CA ASN A 249 -22.71 7.47 -14.96
C ASN A 249 -22.11 6.37 -14.05
N GLU A 250 -21.09 5.65 -14.53
CA GLU A 250 -20.42 4.58 -13.78
C GLU A 250 -19.70 5.14 -12.55
N SER A 251 -18.97 6.25 -12.71
CA SER A 251 -18.36 6.99 -11.60
C SER A 251 -19.37 7.35 -10.51
N SER A 252 -20.55 7.86 -10.91
CA SER A 252 -21.58 8.28 -9.95
C SER A 252 -22.20 7.10 -9.22
N ALA A 253 -22.50 6.01 -9.92
CA ALA A 253 -23.04 4.78 -9.32
C ALA A 253 -22.02 4.12 -8.38
N THR A 254 -20.76 4.01 -8.80
CA THR A 254 -19.67 3.45 -7.99
C THR A 254 -19.51 4.21 -6.68
N ARG A 255 -19.45 5.55 -6.73
CA ARG A 255 -19.37 6.39 -5.53
C ARG A 255 -20.60 6.26 -4.63
N ALA A 256 -21.79 6.11 -5.21
CA ALA A 256 -23.02 5.96 -4.44
C ALA A 256 -22.98 4.65 -3.63
N LEU A 257 -22.63 3.54 -4.28
CA LEU A 257 -22.46 2.24 -3.63
C LEU A 257 -21.40 2.28 -2.53
N LEU A 258 -20.18 2.77 -2.82
CA LEU A 258 -19.10 2.82 -1.82
C LEU A 258 -19.47 3.64 -0.59
N LYS A 259 -20.22 4.75 -0.76
CA LYS A 259 -20.73 5.53 0.37
C LYS A 259 -21.78 4.78 1.17
N ASP A 260 -22.60 3.96 0.52
CA ASP A 260 -23.61 3.16 1.20
C ASP A 260 -22.98 2.04 2.03
N LEU A 261 -22.00 1.32 1.48
CA LEU A 261 -21.24 0.27 2.19
C LEU A 261 -20.54 0.81 3.45
N ILE A 262 -19.92 2.00 3.37
CA ILE A 262 -19.31 2.65 4.54
C ILE A 262 -20.35 2.94 5.64
N ARG A 263 -21.59 3.29 5.28
CA ARG A 263 -22.66 3.57 6.25
C ARG A 263 -23.23 2.31 6.88
N THR A 264 -23.30 1.23 6.11
CA THR A 264 -23.86 -0.06 6.55
C THR A 264 -22.84 -0.95 7.26
N GLY A 265 -21.55 -0.62 7.17
CA GLY A 265 -20.47 -1.30 7.89
C GLY A 265 -20.05 -2.63 7.26
N VAL A 266 -20.20 -2.73 5.93
CA VAL A 266 -19.70 -3.84 5.11
C VAL A 266 -18.34 -3.49 4.54
#